data_AF-A0A3N5RFF8-F1
#
_entry.id   AF-A0A3N5RFF8-F1
#
_cell.length_a   1.000
_cell.length_b   1.000
_cell.length_c   1.000
_cell.angle_alpha   90.00
_cell.angle_beta   90.00
_cell.angle_gamma   90.00
#
_symmetry.space_group_name_H-M   'P 1'
#
loop_
_entity.id
_entity.type
_entity.pdbx_description
1 polymer ?
#
loop_
_entity_poly.entity_id
_entity_poly.type
_entity_poly.pdbx_seq_one_letter_code
_entity_poly.pdbx_strand_id
1 'polypeptide(L)'
;MITEVPDDPYNLQFQSYYKTNNTIDFIDNALVNQNDLTASIFVDRLSSDGYDLFPNSVSQTAPEFSSYTINPKVNYKLSDNSSIKYSGRILFEEQKTICN
;
A
#
# COMPACT_ATOMS: atom_id res chain seq x y z
N MET A 1 6.52 -2.08 12.44
CA MET A 1 5.85 -3.33 12.05
C MET A 1 6.90 -4.43 12.09
N ILE A 2 6.71 -5.43 12.95
CA ILE A 2 7.61 -6.59 13.07
C ILE A 2 7.14 -7.62 12.03
N THR A 3 8.05 -8.10 11.19
CA THR A 3 7.71 -9.01 10.08
C THR A 3 7.76 -10.45 10.60
N GLU A 4 6.64 -10.94 11.13
CA GLU A 4 6.45 -12.39 11.30
C GLU A 4 6.22 -12.99 9.92
N VAL A 5 7.05 -13.95 9.53
CA VAL A 5 6.83 -14.73 8.31
C VAL A 5 5.86 -15.85 8.70
N PRO A 6 4.65 -15.93 8.12
CA PRO A 6 3.72 -17.01 8.40
C PRO A 6 4.34 -18.38 8.09
N ASP A 7 3.99 -19.39 8.88
CA ASP A 7 4.41 -20.78 8.62
C ASP A 7 3.79 -21.35 7.34
N ASP A 8 2.66 -20.80 6.88
CA ASP A 8 2.01 -21.19 5.64
C ASP A 8 2.84 -20.81 4.41
N PRO A 9 2.99 -21.71 3.42
CA PRO A 9 3.81 -21.46 2.24
C PRO A 9 3.24 -20.35 1.34
N TYR A 10 1.95 -20.03 1.51
CA TYR A 10 1.27 -18.98 0.77
C TYR A 10 0.30 -18.27 1.71
N ASN A 11 0.29 -16.94 1.66
CA ASN A 11 -0.70 -16.13 2.35
C ASN A 11 -1.16 -15.00 1.42
N LEU A 12 -2.48 -14.78 1.36
CA LEU A 12 -3.09 -13.76 0.53
C LEU A 12 -4.20 -13.09 1.33
N GLN A 13 -4.12 -11.77 1.46
CA GLN A 13 -5.04 -10.98 2.28
C GLN A 13 -5.43 -9.71 1.53
N PHE A 14 -6.73 -9.53 1.34
CA PHE A 14 -7.30 -8.31 0.78
C PHE A 14 -8.19 -7.63 1.80
N GLN A 15 -8.15 -6.31 1.83
CA GLN A 15 -9.00 -5.49 2.69
C GLN A 15 -9.50 -4.31 1.85
N SER A 16 -10.76 -3.96 2.05
CA SER A 16 -11.35 -2.79 1.40
C SER A 16 -12.16 -2.00 2.41
N TYR A 17 -12.02 -0.68 2.39
CA TYR A 17 -12.78 0.23 3.23
C TYR A 17 -13.45 1.29 2.38
N TYR A 18 -14.73 1.53 2.66
CA TYR A 18 -15.48 2.68 2.15
C TYR A 18 -15.77 3.62 3.32
N LYS A 19 -15.33 4.87 3.20
CA LYS A 19 -15.39 5.89 4.24
C LYS A 19 -16.13 7.12 3.70
N THR A 20 -16.33 8.13 4.55
CA THR A 20 -16.92 9.42 4.16
C THR A 20 -16.15 10.09 3.02
N ASN A 21 -16.77 11.06 2.34
CA ASN A 21 -16.14 11.81 1.25
C ASN A 21 -15.70 10.90 0.08
N ASN A 22 -16.50 9.87 -0.20
CA ASN A 22 -16.23 8.83 -1.20
C ASN A 22 -14.81 8.24 -1.11
N THR A 23 -14.27 8.18 0.11
CA THR A 23 -12.93 7.64 0.31
C THR A 23 -12.97 6.12 0.20
N ILE A 24 -12.20 5.58 -0.75
CA ILE A 24 -12.02 4.15 -0.99
C ILE A 24 -10.57 3.79 -0.72
N ASP A 25 -10.38 2.73 0.03
CA ASP A 25 -9.07 2.23 0.45
C ASP A 25 -9.06 0.73 0.15
N PHE A 26 -8.16 0.29 -0.72
CA PHE A 26 -8.01 -1.11 -1.11
C PHE A 26 -6.58 -1.55 -0.86
N ILE A 27 -6.43 -2.52 0.05
CA ILE A 27 -5.14 -3.02 0.52
C ILE A 27 -5.05 -4.50 0.17
N ASP A 28 -3.96 -4.89 -0.46
CA ASP A 28 -3.61 -6.27 -0.79
C ASP A 28 -2.23 -6.62 -0.22
N ASN A 29 -2.12 -7.83 0.30
CA ASN A 29 -0.90 -8.44 0.79
C ASN A 29 -0.82 -9.88 0.29
N ALA A 30 0.21 -10.17 -0.49
CA ALA A 30 0.55 -11.53 -0.86
C ALA A 30 1.93 -11.90 -0.32
N LEU A 31 2.06 -13.12 0.16
CA LEU A 31 3.30 -13.70 0.65
C LEU A 31 3.45 -15.13 0.11
N VAL A 32 4.66 -15.45 -0.28
CA VAL A 32 5.11 -16.77 -0.69
C VAL A 32 6.33 -17.11 0.17
N ASN A 33 6.29 -18.28 0.80
CA ASN A 33 7.41 -18.84 1.53
C ASN A 33 7.65 -20.26 1.02
N GLN A 34 8.73 -20.45 0.26
CA GLN A 34 9.05 -21.73 -0.35
C GLN A 34 10.56 -22.00 -0.30
N ASN A 35 10.93 -23.03 0.44
CA ASN A 35 12.33 -23.46 0.64
C ASN A 35 13.21 -22.29 1.10
N ASP A 36 14.16 -21.88 0.25
CA ASP A 36 15.11 -20.81 0.51
C ASP A 36 14.60 -19.42 0.11
N LEU A 37 13.41 -19.31 -0.49
CA LEU A 37 12.83 -18.06 -0.97
C LEU A 37 11.62 -17.65 -0.14
N THR A 38 11.68 -16.43 0.42
CA THR A 38 10.50 -15.74 0.96
C THR A 38 10.30 -14.46 0.16
N ALA A 39 9.12 -14.28 -0.42
CA ALA A 39 8.75 -13.07 -1.15
C ALA A 39 7.41 -12.55 -0.65
N SER A 40 7.25 -11.23 -0.59
CA SER A 40 5.98 -10.60 -0.28
C SER A 40 5.78 -9.35 -1.10
N ILE A 41 4.54 -9.06 -1.45
CA ILE A 41 4.15 -7.79 -2.06
C ILE A 41 2.98 -7.21 -1.27
N PHE A 42 3.12 -5.95 -0.88
CA PHE A 42 2.03 -5.12 -0.36
C PHE A 42 1.65 -4.12 -1.45
N VAL A 43 0.37 -4.02 -1.75
CA VAL A 43 -0.21 -3.03 -2.67
C VAL A 43 -1.32 -2.31 -1.94
N ASP A 44 -1.37 -0.99 -2.07
CA ASP A 44 -2.43 -0.16 -1.53
C ASP A 44 -2.86 0.87 -2.58
N ARG A 45 -4.17 1.06 -2.71
CA ARG A 45 -4.81 2.10 -3.50
C ARG A 45 -5.79 2.85 -2.62
N LEU A 46 -5.50 4.12 -2.37
CA LEU A 46 -6.33 5.02 -1.58
C LEU A 46 -6.81 6.18 -2.44
N SER A 47 -8.10 6.47 -2.44
CA SER A 47 -8.66 7.64 -3.12
C SER A 47 -9.70 8.35 -2.27
N SER A 48 -9.89 9.64 -2.48
CA SER A 48 -10.92 10.46 -1.85
C SER A 48 -11.34 11.59 -2.79
N ASP A 49 -12.63 11.94 -2.79
CA ASP A 49 -13.15 13.09 -3.56
C ASP A 49 -12.80 14.43 -2.88
N GLY A 50 -12.16 14.38 -1.72
CA GLY A 50 -11.91 15.55 -0.89
C GLY A 50 -13.19 16.07 -0.23
N TYR A 51 -13.09 17.21 0.43
CA TYR A 51 -14.24 17.87 1.04
C TYR A 51 -13.99 19.34 1.27
N ASP A 52 -15.07 20.08 1.47
CA ASP A 52 -15.02 21.50 1.81
C ASP A 52 -15.79 21.78 3.10
N LEU A 53 -15.13 22.47 4.04
CA LEU A 53 -15.76 22.96 5.28
C LEU A 53 -16.37 24.36 5.07
N PHE A 54 -15.95 25.10 4.05
CA PHE A 54 -16.37 26.46 3.77
C PHE A 54 -16.84 26.58 2.31
N PRO A 55 -18.14 26.39 2.01
CA PRO A 55 -18.67 26.30 0.64
C PRO A 55 -18.37 27.49 -0.30
N ASN A 56 -17.84 28.59 0.24
CA ASN A 56 -17.48 29.80 -0.49
C ASN A 56 -15.95 29.94 -0.68
N SER A 57 -15.14 28.96 -0.30
CA SER A 57 -13.69 29.02 -0.54
C SER A 57 -13.36 28.63 -1.99
N VAL A 58 -12.28 29.22 -2.49
CA VAL A 58 -11.81 29.01 -3.87
C VAL A 58 -11.28 27.59 -4.08
N SER A 59 -10.80 26.95 -3.02
CA SER A 59 -10.31 25.57 -3.03
C SER A 59 -11.06 24.71 -2.01
N GLN A 60 -11.09 23.40 -2.23
CA GLN A 60 -11.51 22.44 -1.20
C GLN A 60 -10.64 22.58 0.06
N THR A 61 -11.20 22.23 1.22
CA THR A 61 -10.44 22.15 2.47
C THR A 61 -9.46 20.98 2.46
N ALA A 62 -9.89 19.83 1.92
CA ALA A 62 -9.03 18.71 1.57
C ALA A 62 -9.23 18.39 0.08
N PRO A 63 -8.16 18.36 -0.74
CA PRO A 63 -8.29 18.12 -2.17
C PRO A 63 -8.66 16.67 -2.46
N GLU A 64 -9.29 16.46 -3.62
CA GLU A 64 -9.38 15.15 -4.25
C GLU A 64 -7.98 14.57 -4.50
N PHE A 65 -7.80 13.27 -4.21
CA PHE A 65 -6.55 12.58 -4.47
C PHE A 65 -6.75 11.11 -4.82
N SER A 66 -5.75 10.55 -5.50
CA SER A 66 -5.56 9.11 -5.60
C SER A 66 -4.09 8.75 -5.35
N SER A 67 -3.85 7.72 -4.55
CA SER A 67 -2.53 7.31 -4.08
C SER A 67 -2.36 5.81 -4.26
N TYR A 68 -1.16 5.40 -4.67
CA TYR A 68 -0.77 4.03 -4.92
C TYR A 68 0.55 3.75 -4.20
N THR A 69 0.56 2.71 -3.37
CA THR A 69 1.77 2.24 -2.69
C THR A 69 2.05 0.80 -3.10
N ILE A 70 3.27 0.51 -3.59
CA ILE A 70 3.72 -0.85 -3.94
C ILE A 70 5.00 -1.14 -3.17
N ASN A 71 5.03 -2.20 -2.38
CA ASN A 71 6.13 -2.53 -1.46
C ASN A 71 6.55 -4.00 -1.66
N PRO A 72 7.40 -4.31 -2.66
CA PRO A 72 7.95 -5.64 -2.83
C PRO A 72 9.07 -5.90 -1.82
N LYS A 73 9.11 -7.12 -1.28
CA LYS A 73 10.20 -7.62 -0.43
C LYS A 73 10.54 -9.03 -0.86
N VAL A 74 11.84 -9.33 -0.92
CA VAL A 74 12.37 -10.64 -1.24
C VAL A 74 13.51 -10.96 -0.28
N ASN A 75 13.53 -12.18 0.22
CA ASN A 75 14.59 -12.75 1.02
C ASN A 75 14.96 -14.11 0.41
N TYR A 76 16.23 -14.30 0.11
CA TYR A 76 16.76 -15.57 -0.40
C TYR A 76 17.86 -16.08 0.52
N LYS A 77 17.70 -17.29 1.04
CA LYS A 77 18.67 -17.98 1.88
C LYS A 77 19.76 -18.60 0.99
N LEU A 78 20.99 -18.14 1.15
CA LEU A 78 22.16 -18.68 0.44
C LEU A 78 22.73 -19.91 1.14
N SER A 79 22.64 -19.94 2.47
CA SER A 79 23.06 -21.05 3.34
C SER A 79 22.38 -20.91 4.70
N ASP A 80 22.60 -21.85 5.61
CA ASP A 80 22.06 -21.76 6.97
C ASP A 80 22.46 -20.47 7.71
N ASN A 81 23.57 -19.84 7.31
CA ASN A 81 24.13 -18.67 7.97
C ASN A 81 24.15 -17.42 7.07
N SER A 82 23.56 -17.44 5.88
CA SER A 82 23.65 -16.32 4.95
C SER A 82 22.38 -16.16 4.12
N SER A 83 21.94 -14.91 3.96
CA SER A 83 20.76 -14.55 3.17
C SER A 83 20.94 -13.22 2.47
N ILE A 84 20.34 -13.05 1.29
CA ILE A 84 20.20 -11.77 0.60
C ILE A 84 18.78 -11.26 0.78
N LYS A 85 18.67 -10.00 1.19
CA LYS A 85 17.38 -9.31 1.37
C LYS A 85 17.30 -8.11 0.44
N TYR A 86 16.18 -7.99 -0.25
CA TYR A 86 15.83 -6.86 -1.07
C TYR A 86 14.45 -6.33 -0.67
N SER A 87 14.32 -5.01 -0.55
CA SER A 87 13.04 -4.36 -0.29
C SER A 87 12.96 -3.05 -1.05
N GLY A 88 11.83 -2.83 -1.70
CA GLY A 88 11.50 -1.57 -2.36
C GLY A 88 10.22 -0.96 -1.81
N ARG A 89 10.06 0.34 -2.04
CA ARG A 89 8.81 1.06 -1.83
C ARG A 89 8.64 2.09 -2.93
N ILE A 90 7.55 1.99 -3.66
CA ILE A 90 7.13 2.95 -4.67
C ILE A 90 5.84 3.58 -4.16
N LEU A 91 5.79 4.91 -4.19
CA LEU A 91 4.65 5.73 -3.82
C LEU A 91 4.38 6.68 -4.98
N PHE A 92 3.14 6.68 -5.43
CA PHE A 92 2.65 7.57 -6.47
C PHE A 92 1.34 8.18 -6.00
N GLU A 93 1.23 9.50 -6.07
CA GLU A 93 0.02 10.21 -5.68
C GLU A 93 -0.29 11.30 -6.69
N GLU A 94 -1.53 11.33 -7.15
CA GLU A 94 -2.09 12.40 -7.95
C GLU A 94 -3.07 13.18 -7.08
N GLN A 95 -2.76 14.45 -6.85
CA GLN A 95 -3.68 15.39 -6.21
C GLN A 95 -4.28 16.32 -7.26
N LYS A 96 -5.58 16.53 -7.18
CA LYS A 96 -6.28 17.47 -8.05
C LYS A 96 -6.57 18.75 -7.28
N THR A 97 -5.60 19.68 -7.31
CA THR A 97 -5.79 21.02 -6.77
C THR A 97 -6.28 21.95 -7.88
N ILE A 98 -7.46 22.53 -7.70
CA ILE A 98 -7.95 23.59 -8.58
C ILE A 98 -7.27 24.89 -8.15
N CYS A 99 -6.22 25.31 -8.88
CA CYS A 99 -5.67 26.66 -8.77
C CYS A 99 -6.28 27.50 -9.91
N ASN A 100 -7.09 28.50 -9.56
CA ASN A 100 -7.56 29.55 -10.48
C ASN A 100 -6.63 30.76 -10.42
#